data_AF-A0A2V9M6S4-F1
#
_entry.id   AF-A0A2V9M6S4-F1
#
_cell.length_a   1.000
_cell.length_b   1.000
_cell.length_c   1.000
_cell.angle_alpha   90.00
_cell.angle_beta   90.00
_cell.angle_gamma   90.00
#
_symmetry.space_group_name_H-M   'P 1'
#
loop_
_entity.id
_entity.type
_entity.pdbx_description
1 polymer ?
#
loop_
_entity_poly.entity_id
_entity_poly.type
_entity_poly.pdbx_seq_one_letter_code
_entity_poly.pdbx_strand_id
1 'polypeptide(L)'
;MSQFVRPTALYLIKNSSCLEYQVSFVDREVELERYKQARYVWTEELNRILREGYRQGGEAQRSAVNKIQRLTGWPKHPCYRRAASLGLTQQHMQYDWTAELDAILADGYKEGGAAKVAAIRRIQAQTEWPRYVFWNRARKLQLTPNRCNGNRSWSEGDDKYLLDFVGSRNPREIAKRLRRSVSAIRARLRFLGKDRRISMRVQDGHTKEELAKYLGRSKKTIQNWLDQGWLKARYEGKNRKDDTLRITDEDFRSFWKQHPWEVPFYKLTHEGLLWFCSVMHDVPPAFTFGDPLDRKHGREEEQEPDEEFLDP
;
A
#
# COMPACT_ATOMS: atom_id res chain seq x y z
N MET A 1 -40.50 -30.57 -20.46
CA MET A 1 -39.30 -30.82 -19.65
C MET A 1 -38.09 -30.63 -20.54
N SER A 2 -37.34 -29.55 -20.28
CA SER A 2 -36.15 -29.14 -21.01
C SER A 2 -34.95 -29.99 -20.56
N GLN A 3 -34.17 -30.51 -21.51
CA GLN A 3 -32.79 -30.93 -21.25
C GLN A 3 -31.87 -30.33 -22.32
N PHE A 4 -30.94 -29.54 -21.82
CA PHE A 4 -29.86 -28.86 -22.51
C PHE A 4 -28.77 -29.84 -22.95
N VAL A 5 -28.34 -29.76 -24.21
CA VAL A 5 -27.01 -30.19 -24.64
C VAL A 5 -26.45 -29.09 -25.55
N ARG A 6 -25.31 -28.50 -25.18
CA ARG A 6 -24.57 -27.52 -26.00
C ARG A 6 -23.45 -28.25 -26.76
N PRO A 7 -23.22 -27.96 -28.06
CA PRO A 7 -22.01 -28.36 -28.73
C PRO A 7 -20.97 -27.23 -28.78
N THR A 8 -19.73 -27.67 -28.58
CA THR A 8 -18.45 -26.97 -28.70
C THR A 8 -18.15 -26.66 -30.17
N ALA A 9 -17.71 -25.44 -30.50
CA ALA A 9 -17.16 -25.12 -31.82
C ALA A 9 -15.81 -24.37 -31.67
N LEU A 10 -14.75 -25.08 -32.07
CA LEU A 10 -13.40 -24.59 -32.34
C LEU A 10 -13.44 -23.61 -33.52
N TYR A 11 -12.72 -22.49 -33.41
CA TYR A 11 -12.29 -21.73 -34.59
C TYR A 11 -10.79 -21.46 -34.53
N LEU A 12 -10.08 -22.21 -35.37
CA LEU A 12 -8.76 -21.90 -35.91
C LEU A 12 -8.89 -20.69 -36.85
N ILE A 13 -8.14 -19.62 -36.63
CA ILE A 13 -7.86 -18.63 -37.66
C ILE A 13 -6.34 -18.48 -37.78
N LYS A 14 -5.89 -18.73 -39.00
CA LYS A 14 -4.52 -18.79 -39.50
C LYS A 14 -3.86 -17.41 -39.48
N ASN A 15 -2.58 -17.40 -39.14
CA ASN A 15 -1.62 -16.36 -39.48
C ASN A 15 -1.41 -16.30 -41.00
N SER A 16 -1.48 -15.09 -41.59
CA SER A 16 -0.76 -14.73 -42.81
C SER A 16 -0.45 -13.23 -42.85
N SER A 17 0.84 -12.96 -43.05
CA SER A 17 1.49 -11.77 -43.67
C SER A 17 1.26 -10.36 -43.10
N CYS A 18 2.24 -9.95 -42.30
CA CYS A 18 3.11 -8.78 -42.51
C CYS A 18 2.71 -7.78 -43.62
N LEU A 19 2.26 -6.59 -43.23
CA LEU A 19 2.60 -5.34 -43.90
C LEU A 19 2.83 -4.26 -42.84
N GLU A 20 3.93 -3.55 -43.03
CA GLU A 20 4.53 -2.55 -42.16
C GLU A 20 3.56 -1.41 -41.83
N TYR A 21 3.47 -1.06 -40.54
CA TYR A 21 3.03 0.27 -40.11
C TYR A 21 3.96 0.74 -38.99
N GLN A 22 5.05 1.39 -39.39
CA GLN A 22 5.82 2.27 -38.53
C GLN A 22 4.96 3.48 -38.15
N VAL A 23 4.15 3.35 -37.10
CA VAL A 23 3.50 4.52 -36.47
C VAL A 23 4.47 5.10 -35.45
N SER A 24 4.90 6.32 -35.72
CA SER A 24 5.85 7.07 -34.92
C SER A 24 5.35 7.23 -33.48
N PHE A 25 6.27 7.18 -32.51
CA PHE A 25 5.98 7.29 -31.07
C PHE A 25 5.26 8.61 -30.70
N VAL A 26 5.39 9.65 -31.52
CA VAL A 26 4.76 10.96 -31.34
C VAL A 26 3.24 10.90 -31.57
N ASP A 27 2.79 10.06 -32.52
CA ASP A 27 1.36 9.90 -32.81
C ASP A 27 0.61 9.24 -31.67
N ARG A 28 1.26 8.34 -30.92
CA ARG A 28 0.63 7.59 -29.82
C ARG A 28 0.30 8.47 -28.61
N GLU A 29 1.08 9.51 -28.33
CA GLU A 29 0.81 10.47 -27.24
C GLU A 29 -0.30 11.46 -27.61
N VAL A 30 -0.30 11.95 -28.85
CA VAL A 30 -1.38 12.82 -29.38
C VAL A 30 -2.69 12.04 -29.48
N GLU A 31 -2.63 10.77 -29.87
CA GLU A 31 -3.79 9.89 -29.98
C GLU A 31 -4.33 9.47 -28.60
N LEU A 32 -3.47 9.28 -27.59
CA LEU A 32 -3.89 9.08 -26.19
C LEU A 32 -4.55 10.32 -25.58
N GLU A 33 -4.07 11.53 -25.87
CA GLU A 33 -4.76 12.77 -25.46
C GLU A 33 -6.10 12.96 -26.18
N ARG A 34 -6.17 12.64 -27.48
CA ARG A 34 -7.44 12.57 -28.24
C ARG A 34 -8.40 11.51 -27.67
N TYR A 35 -7.89 10.35 -27.26
CA TYR A 35 -8.67 9.25 -26.66
C TYR A 35 -9.22 9.62 -25.27
N LYS A 36 -8.52 10.47 -24.50
CA LYS A 36 -9.02 11.03 -23.23
C LYS A 36 -10.09 12.12 -23.43
N GLN A 37 -10.00 12.89 -24.52
CA GLN A 37 -10.98 13.92 -24.88
C GLN A 37 -12.26 13.34 -25.50
N ALA A 38 -12.18 12.19 -26.19
CA ALA A 38 -13.28 11.57 -26.93
C ALA A 38 -14.34 10.83 -26.08
N ARG A 39 -14.13 10.62 -24.78
CA ARG A 39 -15.05 9.80 -23.95
C ARG A 39 -16.34 10.51 -23.55
N TYR A 40 -16.39 11.84 -23.64
CA TYR A 40 -17.52 12.66 -23.17
C TYR A 40 -17.92 13.67 -24.25
N VAL A 41 -18.84 13.26 -25.14
CA VAL A 41 -19.32 14.08 -26.25
C VAL A 41 -20.29 15.16 -25.75
N TRP A 42 -19.82 16.41 -25.71
CA TRP A 42 -20.61 17.54 -25.23
C TRP A 42 -21.57 18.06 -26.29
N THR A 43 -22.87 17.98 -26.03
CA THR A 43 -23.90 18.63 -26.84
C THR A 43 -24.10 20.08 -26.38
N GLU A 44 -24.70 20.90 -27.26
CA GLU A 44 -24.96 22.30 -26.92
C GLU A 44 -26.01 22.46 -25.81
N GLU A 45 -26.92 21.50 -25.67
CA GLU A 45 -27.86 21.43 -24.54
C GLU A 45 -27.14 21.27 -23.19
N LEU A 46 -26.13 20.39 -23.13
CA LEU A 46 -25.32 20.21 -21.92
C LEU A 46 -24.49 21.45 -21.60
N ASN A 47 -23.93 22.11 -22.63
CA ASN A 47 -23.24 23.39 -22.47
C ASN A 47 -24.19 24.47 -21.92
N ARG A 48 -25.45 24.52 -22.39
CA ARG A 48 -26.47 25.45 -21.91
C ARG A 48 -26.81 25.21 -20.43
N ILE A 49 -26.97 23.96 -20.01
CA ILE A 49 -27.21 23.60 -18.60
C ILE A 49 -26.03 24.06 -17.73
N LEU A 50 -24.78 23.88 -18.18
CA LEU A 50 -23.63 24.41 -17.46
C LEU A 50 -23.64 25.94 -17.39
N ARG A 51 -23.86 26.64 -18.50
CA ARG A 51 -23.89 28.12 -18.52
C ARG A 51 -24.93 28.67 -17.54
N GLU A 52 -26.13 28.09 -17.51
CA GLU A 52 -27.20 28.54 -16.62
C GLU A 52 -26.86 28.29 -15.14
N GLY A 53 -26.38 27.09 -14.81
CA GLY A 53 -26.03 26.75 -13.43
C GLY A 53 -24.85 27.56 -12.89
N TYR A 54 -23.86 27.86 -13.73
CA TYR A 54 -22.72 28.69 -13.34
C TYR A 54 -23.06 30.18 -13.30
N ARG A 55 -24.05 30.66 -14.06
CA ARG A 55 -24.53 32.04 -13.99
C ARG A 55 -25.17 32.35 -12.62
N GLN A 56 -25.95 31.42 -12.09
CA GLN A 56 -26.64 31.58 -10.80
C GLN A 56 -25.72 31.27 -9.59
N GLY A 57 -24.64 30.51 -9.80
CA GLY A 57 -23.62 30.23 -8.79
C GLY A 57 -24.07 29.25 -7.68
N GLY A 58 -23.12 28.86 -6.82
CA GLY A 58 -23.41 28.12 -5.58
C GLY A 58 -24.13 26.78 -5.77
N GLU A 59 -25.37 26.68 -5.26
CA GLU A 59 -26.19 25.46 -5.30
C GLU A 59 -26.71 25.15 -6.71
N ALA A 60 -26.99 26.18 -7.52
CA ALA A 60 -27.42 26.02 -8.91
C ALA A 60 -26.32 25.37 -9.77
N GLN A 61 -25.05 25.69 -9.51
CA GLN A 61 -23.90 25.04 -10.14
C GLN A 61 -23.87 23.54 -9.83
N ARG A 62 -24.10 23.16 -8.55
CA ARG A 62 -24.14 21.75 -8.13
C ARG A 62 -25.34 21.04 -8.73
N SER A 63 -26.49 21.71 -8.79
CA SER A 63 -27.71 21.18 -9.40
C SER A 63 -27.53 20.93 -10.90
N ALA A 64 -26.89 21.85 -11.63
CA ALA A 64 -26.56 21.67 -13.04
C ALA A 64 -25.60 20.48 -13.27
N VAL A 65 -24.55 20.34 -12.47
CA VAL A 65 -23.62 19.20 -12.55
C VAL A 65 -24.33 17.88 -12.22
N ASN A 66 -25.18 17.86 -11.19
CA ASN A 66 -25.96 16.68 -10.83
C ASN A 66 -27.01 16.33 -11.91
N LYS A 67 -27.62 17.33 -12.55
CA LYS A 67 -28.57 17.15 -13.65
C LYS A 67 -27.88 16.51 -14.86
N ILE A 68 -26.70 16.98 -15.23
CA ILE A 68 -25.91 16.39 -16.32
C ILE A 68 -25.50 14.96 -15.96
N GLN A 69 -25.04 14.71 -14.73
CA GLN A 69 -24.71 13.36 -14.27
C GLN A 69 -25.90 12.39 -14.37
N ARG A 70 -27.12 12.83 -14.03
CA ARG A 70 -28.33 12.00 -14.16
C ARG A 70 -28.69 11.71 -15.61
N LEU A 71 -28.51 12.67 -16.51
CA LEU A 71 -28.85 12.54 -17.93
C LEU A 71 -27.85 11.68 -18.71
N THR A 72 -26.56 11.76 -18.38
CA THR A 72 -25.49 11.11 -19.17
C THR A 72 -24.83 9.92 -18.47
N GLY A 73 -25.06 9.75 -17.16
CA GLY A 73 -24.33 8.78 -16.34
C GLY A 73 -22.85 9.12 -16.11
N TRP A 74 -22.41 10.32 -16.49
CA TRP A 74 -21.00 10.69 -16.40
C TRP A 74 -20.55 10.96 -14.96
N PRO A 75 -19.27 10.73 -14.64
CA PRO A 75 -18.67 11.27 -13.42
C PRO A 75 -18.79 12.80 -13.39
N LYS A 76 -18.64 13.44 -12.23
CA LYS A 76 -18.75 14.91 -12.10
C LYS A 76 -17.56 15.68 -12.71
N HIS A 77 -16.36 15.07 -12.72
CA HIS A 77 -15.12 15.73 -13.14
C HIS A 77 -15.09 16.27 -14.61
N PRO A 78 -15.72 15.64 -15.62
CA PRO A 78 -15.81 16.18 -16.98
C PRO A 78 -16.63 17.47 -17.02
N CYS A 79 -17.67 17.59 -16.18
CA CYS A 79 -18.50 18.80 -16.10
C CYS A 79 -17.67 19.99 -15.60
N TYR A 80 -16.82 19.79 -14.59
CA TYR A 80 -15.93 20.83 -14.09
C TYR A 80 -14.85 21.21 -15.13
N ARG A 81 -14.27 20.23 -15.83
CA ARG A 81 -13.30 20.51 -16.91
C ARG A 81 -13.94 21.26 -18.08
N ARG A 82 -15.15 20.87 -18.48
CA ARG A 82 -15.89 21.57 -19.54
C ARG A 82 -16.26 22.98 -19.13
N ALA A 83 -16.74 23.18 -17.91
CA ALA A 83 -17.03 24.51 -17.38
C ALA A 83 -15.79 25.41 -17.37
N ALA A 84 -14.61 24.85 -17.03
CA ALA A 84 -13.35 25.58 -17.14
C ALA A 84 -13.00 25.92 -18.60
N SER A 85 -13.16 24.99 -19.54
CA SER A 85 -12.93 25.26 -20.97
C SER A 85 -13.90 26.27 -21.59
N LEU A 86 -15.10 26.39 -21.03
CA LEU A 86 -16.11 27.37 -21.41
C LEU A 86 -15.91 28.72 -20.69
N GLY A 87 -14.87 28.86 -19.86
CA GLY A 87 -14.61 30.09 -19.10
C GLY A 87 -15.63 30.40 -18.01
N LEU A 88 -16.44 29.41 -17.59
CA LEU A 88 -17.53 29.58 -16.62
C LEU A 88 -17.07 29.49 -15.17
N THR A 89 -15.91 28.89 -14.94
CA THR A 89 -15.30 28.92 -13.61
C THR A 89 -14.75 30.30 -13.33
N GLN A 90 -14.86 30.75 -12.07
CA GLN A 90 -14.12 31.92 -11.58
C GLN A 90 -12.69 31.85 -12.12
N GLN A 91 -12.27 32.89 -12.85
CA GLN A 91 -10.89 32.98 -13.30
C GLN A 91 -10.02 32.84 -12.05
N HIS A 92 -8.97 32.01 -12.13
CA HIS A 92 -7.98 31.96 -11.06
C HIS A 92 -7.56 33.41 -10.80
N MET A 93 -7.89 33.96 -9.62
CA MET A 93 -7.40 35.27 -9.22
C MET A 93 -5.89 35.26 -9.45
N GLN A 94 -5.45 36.09 -10.39
CA GLN A 94 -4.03 36.27 -10.61
C GLN A 94 -3.54 37.09 -9.41
N TYR A 95 -2.64 36.49 -8.65
CA TYR A 95 -2.01 37.16 -7.52
C TYR A 95 -0.76 37.82 -8.04
N ASP A 96 -0.77 39.16 -8.12
CA ASP A 96 0.30 39.96 -8.70
C ASP A 96 1.49 40.06 -7.74
N TRP A 97 2.41 39.11 -7.87
CA TRP A 97 3.63 39.06 -7.07
C TRP A 97 4.62 40.13 -7.52
N THR A 98 4.97 41.05 -6.61
CA THR A 98 6.09 41.97 -6.80
C THR A 98 7.39 41.38 -6.26
N ALA A 99 8.53 41.87 -6.75
CA ALA A 99 9.85 41.43 -6.31
C ALA A 99 10.08 41.67 -4.79
N GLU A 100 9.48 42.73 -4.23
CA GLU A 100 9.54 43.04 -2.80
C GLU A 100 8.82 41.98 -1.95
N LEU A 101 7.65 41.53 -2.38
CA LEU A 101 6.90 40.48 -1.70
C LEU A 101 7.62 39.13 -1.77
N ASP A 102 8.27 38.85 -2.90
CA ASP A 102 9.13 37.67 -3.06
C ASP A 102 10.34 37.72 -2.12
N ALA A 103 10.97 38.89 -1.95
CA ALA A 103 12.09 39.08 -1.03
C ALA A 103 11.68 38.85 0.43
N ILE A 104 10.56 39.46 0.87
CA ILE A 104 10.01 39.25 2.23
C ILE A 104 9.71 37.76 2.47
N LEU A 105 9.15 37.08 1.45
CA LEU A 105 8.88 35.66 1.53
C LEU A 105 10.17 34.83 1.60
N ALA A 106 11.19 35.17 0.82
CA ALA A 106 12.49 34.50 0.81
C ALA A 106 13.23 34.64 2.15
N ASP A 107 13.27 35.84 2.72
CA ASP A 107 13.92 36.13 4.01
C ASP A 107 13.26 35.33 5.14
N GLY A 108 11.92 35.31 5.19
CA GLY A 108 11.20 34.51 6.17
C GLY A 108 11.46 33.00 6.03
N TYR A 109 11.64 32.50 4.82
CA TYR A 109 11.99 31.09 4.59
C TYR A 109 13.45 30.76 4.92
N LYS A 110 14.37 31.73 4.77
CA LYS A 110 15.79 31.61 5.11
C LYS A 110 16.00 31.54 6.63
N GLU A 111 15.31 32.39 7.38
CA GLU A 111 15.37 32.42 8.85
C GLU A 111 14.56 31.28 9.51
N GLY A 112 13.52 30.79 8.82
CA GLY A 112 12.76 29.60 9.20
C GLY A 112 11.57 29.85 10.13
N GLY A 113 10.98 28.75 10.62
CA GLY A 113 9.92 28.66 11.64
C GLY A 113 9.04 29.92 11.85
N ALA A 114 9.37 30.69 12.88
CA ALA A 114 8.61 31.88 13.30
C ALA A 114 8.72 33.04 12.31
N ALA A 115 9.91 33.29 11.74
CA ALA A 115 10.15 34.32 10.75
C ALA A 115 9.34 34.08 9.47
N LYS A 116 9.22 32.82 9.04
CA LYS A 116 8.33 32.43 7.93
C LYS A 116 6.88 32.82 8.20
N VAL A 117 6.38 32.56 9.41
CA VAL A 117 5.00 32.90 9.78
C VAL A 117 4.81 34.41 9.84
N ALA A 118 5.80 35.14 10.36
CA ALA A 118 5.79 36.60 10.40
C ALA A 118 5.78 37.22 8.99
N ALA A 119 6.63 36.72 8.08
CA ALA A 119 6.67 37.14 6.68
C ALA A 119 5.33 36.91 5.98
N ILE A 120 4.74 35.72 6.16
CA ILE A 120 3.42 35.40 5.60
C ILE A 120 2.34 36.34 6.14
N ARG A 121 2.33 36.62 7.46
CA ARG A 121 1.37 37.54 8.08
C ARG A 121 1.53 38.97 7.57
N ARG A 122 2.77 39.43 7.39
CA ARG A 122 3.08 40.76 6.87
C ARG A 122 2.55 40.95 5.45
N ILE A 123 2.80 39.97 4.56
CA ILE A 123 2.27 40.00 3.19
C ILE A 123 0.74 39.89 3.22
N GLN A 124 0.18 39.01 4.04
CA GLN A 124 -1.27 38.83 4.16
C GLN A 124 -1.99 40.09 4.65
N ALA A 125 -1.38 40.87 5.54
CA ALA A 125 -1.94 42.14 6.00
C ALA A 125 -1.95 43.23 4.92
N GLN A 126 -1.04 43.15 3.95
CA GLN A 126 -0.95 44.12 2.85
C GLN A 126 -1.84 43.76 1.66
N THR A 127 -2.05 42.47 1.40
CA THR A 127 -2.70 41.99 0.16
C THR A 127 -4.01 41.24 0.38
N GLU A 128 -4.31 40.87 1.62
CA GLU A 128 -5.46 40.03 2.00
C GLU A 128 -5.49 38.66 1.29
N TRP A 129 -4.36 38.20 0.75
CA TRP A 129 -4.31 36.95 0.01
C TRP A 129 -4.45 35.72 0.91
N PRO A 130 -5.11 34.65 0.43
CA PRO A 130 -5.26 33.43 1.19
C PRO A 130 -3.92 32.67 1.32
N ARG A 131 -3.72 31.99 2.46
CA ARG A 131 -2.45 31.37 2.84
C ARG A 131 -1.83 30.42 1.80
N TYR A 132 -2.66 29.74 1.00
CA TYR A 132 -2.19 28.78 0.00
C TYR A 132 -1.39 29.45 -1.14
N VAL A 133 -1.61 30.74 -1.40
CA VAL A 133 -0.93 31.53 -2.43
C VAL A 133 0.56 31.62 -2.10
N PHE A 134 0.88 31.92 -0.84
CA PHE A 134 2.26 32.00 -0.35
C PHE A 134 2.98 30.64 -0.45
N TRP A 135 2.30 29.53 -0.16
CA TRP A 135 2.89 28.19 -0.29
C TRP A 135 3.17 27.81 -1.76
N ASN A 136 2.26 28.18 -2.66
CA ASN A 136 2.44 27.95 -4.08
C ASN A 136 3.57 28.81 -4.65
N ARG A 137 3.66 30.07 -4.25
CA ARG A 137 4.78 30.95 -4.64
C ARG A 137 6.10 30.45 -4.08
N ALA A 138 6.17 30.12 -2.79
CA ALA A 138 7.38 29.57 -2.18
C ALA A 138 7.85 28.28 -2.87
N ARG A 139 6.93 27.45 -3.37
CA ARG A 139 7.27 26.26 -4.18
C ARG A 139 7.83 26.64 -5.56
N LYS A 140 7.24 27.65 -6.23
CA LYS A 140 7.74 28.18 -7.51
C LYS A 140 9.13 28.79 -7.37
N LEU A 141 9.38 29.52 -6.29
CA LEU A 141 10.68 30.10 -5.94
C LEU A 141 11.65 29.09 -5.32
N GLN A 142 11.24 27.83 -5.15
CA GLN A 142 12.06 26.76 -4.57
C GLN A 142 12.58 27.04 -3.14
N LEU A 143 11.90 27.93 -2.41
CA LEU A 143 12.27 28.34 -1.03
C LEU A 143 11.99 27.26 0.01
N THR A 144 11.05 26.35 -0.29
CA THR A 144 10.85 25.17 0.57
C THR A 144 12.03 24.23 0.38
N PRO A 145 12.68 23.75 1.47
CA PRO A 145 13.65 22.68 1.34
C PRO A 145 12.98 21.58 0.56
N ASN A 146 13.61 21.22 -0.56
CA ASN A 146 13.12 20.16 -1.41
C ASN A 146 13.00 18.95 -0.48
N ARG A 147 11.77 18.54 -0.11
CA ARG A 147 11.55 17.33 0.72
C ARG A 147 11.84 16.08 -0.11
N CYS A 148 12.83 16.16 -0.98
CA CYS A 148 13.24 15.19 -1.96
C CYS A 148 14.14 14.11 -1.35
N ASN A 149 13.77 13.61 -0.16
CA ASN A 149 13.79 12.15 -0.01
C ASN A 149 12.82 11.49 -1.00
N GLY A 150 11.86 12.25 -1.57
CA GLY A 150 10.95 11.81 -2.63
C GLY A 150 11.51 11.81 -4.06
N ASN A 151 12.56 12.58 -4.39
CA ASN A 151 13.05 12.70 -5.78
C ASN A 151 14.42 12.04 -6.01
N ARG A 152 14.94 11.30 -5.03
CA ARG A 152 16.08 10.41 -5.23
C ARG A 152 15.73 9.44 -6.36
N SER A 153 16.52 9.41 -7.44
CA SER A 153 16.36 8.43 -8.51
C SER A 153 16.48 7.00 -7.96
N TRP A 154 15.74 6.07 -8.53
CA TRP A 154 15.88 4.65 -8.20
C TRP A 154 17.16 4.14 -8.85
N SER A 155 18.03 3.52 -8.05
CA SER A 155 19.19 2.80 -8.59
C SER A 155 18.77 1.38 -8.98
N GLU A 156 19.56 0.75 -9.85
CA GLU A 156 19.37 -0.67 -10.17
C GLU A 156 19.51 -1.56 -8.93
N GLY A 157 20.38 -1.18 -7.98
CA GLY A 157 20.50 -1.88 -6.70
C GLY A 157 19.25 -1.75 -5.81
N ASP A 158 18.61 -0.57 -5.80
CA ASP A 158 17.34 -0.36 -5.09
C ASP A 158 16.22 -1.22 -5.70
N ASP A 159 16.18 -1.31 -7.03
CA ASP A 159 15.19 -2.11 -7.76
C ASP A 159 15.41 -3.62 -7.56
N LYS A 160 16.66 -4.09 -7.65
CA LYS A 160 17.03 -5.48 -7.37
C LYS A 160 16.64 -5.86 -5.95
N TYR A 161 17.04 -5.06 -4.97
CA TYR A 161 16.66 -5.29 -3.57
C TYR A 161 15.13 -5.30 -3.39
N LEU A 162 14.41 -4.39 -4.05
CA LEU A 162 12.95 -4.39 -3.98
C LEU A 162 12.35 -5.67 -4.56
N LEU A 163 12.84 -6.15 -5.70
CA LEU A 163 12.35 -7.37 -6.35
C LEU A 163 12.72 -8.66 -5.58
N ASP A 164 13.89 -8.71 -4.95
CA ASP A 164 14.34 -9.88 -4.19
C ASP A 164 13.53 -10.07 -2.89
N PHE A 165 13.11 -8.97 -2.26
CA PHE A 165 12.45 -9.00 -0.95
C PHE A 165 10.95 -8.71 -0.97
N VAL A 166 10.38 -8.41 -2.14
CA VAL A 166 8.94 -8.25 -2.26
C VAL A 166 8.26 -9.61 -2.09
N GLY A 167 7.29 -9.69 -1.17
CA GLY A 167 6.61 -10.95 -0.85
C GLY A 167 7.22 -11.75 0.30
N SER A 168 8.48 -11.50 0.67
CA SER A 168 9.12 -12.10 1.85
C SER A 168 9.22 -11.14 3.04
N ARG A 169 9.38 -9.84 2.79
CA ARG A 169 9.52 -8.83 3.86
C ARG A 169 8.38 -7.83 3.91
N ASN A 170 8.16 -7.29 5.11
CA ASN A 170 7.16 -6.24 5.32
C ASN A 170 7.52 -4.99 4.49
N PRO A 171 6.56 -4.39 3.77
CA PRO A 171 6.78 -3.14 3.03
C PRO A 171 7.38 -2.01 3.87
N ARG A 172 7.12 -1.97 5.18
CA ARG A 172 7.69 -0.97 6.10
C ARG A 172 9.17 -1.21 6.38
N GLU A 173 9.61 -2.45 6.43
CA GLU A 173 11.03 -2.79 6.61
C GLU A 173 11.82 -2.49 5.35
N ILE A 174 11.25 -2.82 4.18
CA ILE A 174 11.82 -2.47 2.88
C ILE A 174 11.92 -0.94 2.76
N ALA A 175 10.87 -0.20 3.17
CA ALA A 175 10.87 1.27 3.25
C ALA A 175 11.98 1.81 4.14
N LYS A 176 12.13 1.25 5.34
CA LYS A 176 13.17 1.65 6.30
C LYS A 176 14.57 1.40 5.73
N ARG A 177 14.80 0.24 5.11
CA ARG A 177 16.11 -0.11 4.53
C ARG A 177 16.48 0.78 3.36
N LEU A 178 15.54 1.05 2.45
CA LEU A 178 15.75 1.93 1.30
C LEU A 178 15.68 3.42 1.66
N ARG A 179 15.33 3.76 2.91
CA ARG A 179 15.08 5.13 3.39
C ARG A 179 14.05 5.87 2.52
N ARG A 180 13.03 5.16 2.05
CA ARG A 180 11.94 5.67 1.21
C ARG A 180 10.59 5.49 1.90
N SER A 181 9.58 6.23 1.44
CA SER A 181 8.22 6.02 1.92
C SER A 181 7.60 4.75 1.34
N VAL A 182 6.68 4.11 2.08
CA VAL A 182 5.93 2.95 1.60
C VAL A 182 5.15 3.28 0.31
N SER A 183 4.67 4.52 0.17
CA SER A 183 4.00 4.99 -1.04
C SER A 183 4.94 5.05 -2.24
N ALA A 184 6.20 5.46 -2.05
CA ALA A 184 7.21 5.46 -3.12
C ALA A 184 7.55 4.04 -3.57
N ILE A 185 7.69 3.10 -2.62
CA ILE A 185 7.88 1.67 -2.93
C ILE A 185 6.71 1.13 -3.74
N ARG A 186 5.47 1.39 -3.31
CA ARG A 186 4.26 0.96 -4.05
C ARG A 186 4.24 1.51 -5.47
N ALA A 187 4.62 2.77 -5.64
CA ALA A 187 4.68 3.40 -6.96
C ALA A 187 5.75 2.75 -7.84
N ARG A 188 6.94 2.49 -7.31
CA ARG A 188 8.02 1.83 -8.04
C ARG A 188 7.68 0.38 -8.38
N LEU A 189 7.12 -0.37 -7.44
CA LEU A 189 6.71 -1.75 -7.68
C LEU A 189 5.61 -1.83 -8.74
N ARG A 190 4.67 -0.88 -8.78
CA ARG A 190 3.70 -0.79 -9.89
C ARG A 190 4.35 -0.50 -11.23
N PHE A 191 5.49 0.19 -11.24
CA PHE A 191 6.25 0.47 -12.46
C PHE A 191 7.05 -0.76 -12.92
N LEU A 192 7.80 -1.40 -12.02
CA LEU A 192 8.60 -2.61 -12.31
C LEU A 192 7.73 -3.85 -12.56
N GLY A 193 6.62 -3.97 -11.84
CA GLY A 193 5.74 -5.13 -11.85
C GLY A 193 4.60 -5.08 -12.87
N LYS A 194 4.62 -4.13 -13.82
CA LYS A 194 3.60 -3.99 -14.88
C LYS A 194 3.37 -5.31 -15.62
N ASP A 195 4.45 -6.06 -15.84
CA ASP A 195 4.40 -7.27 -16.65
C ASP A 195 4.19 -8.55 -15.82
N ARG A 196 4.45 -8.52 -14.51
CA ARG A 196 4.59 -9.73 -13.67
C ARG A 196 3.56 -9.87 -12.54
N ARG A 197 2.53 -9.02 -12.47
CA ARG A 197 1.49 -9.02 -11.41
C ARG A 197 2.08 -9.26 -10.00
N ILE A 198 3.15 -8.53 -9.67
CA ILE A 198 3.87 -8.73 -8.41
C ILE A 198 3.07 -8.16 -7.24
N SER A 199 2.74 -9.02 -6.27
CA SER A 199 2.04 -8.62 -5.05
C SER A 199 3.04 -8.20 -3.98
N MET A 200 2.76 -7.09 -3.30
CA MET A 200 3.56 -6.62 -2.17
C MET A 200 3.13 -7.26 -0.83
N ARG A 201 2.19 -8.20 -0.86
CA ARG A 201 1.76 -8.94 0.33
C ARG A 201 2.87 -9.91 0.70
N VAL A 202 3.24 -9.93 1.98
CA VAL A 202 4.11 -10.99 2.49
C VAL A 202 3.34 -12.30 2.32
N GLN A 203 3.86 -13.21 1.51
CA GLN A 203 3.33 -14.56 1.31
C GLN A 203 4.19 -15.60 2.05
N ASP A 204 5.40 -15.20 2.43
CA ASP A 204 6.34 -16.06 3.13
C ASP A 204 5.89 -16.31 4.58
N GLY A 205 5.88 -17.58 4.98
CA GLY A 205 5.45 -18.06 6.29
C GLY A 205 3.93 -18.24 6.48
N HIS A 206 3.59 -18.86 7.61
CA HIS A 206 2.24 -19.29 7.97
C HIS A 206 1.52 -18.28 8.86
N THR A 207 0.22 -18.14 8.65
CA THR A 207 -0.66 -17.43 9.57
C THR A 207 -0.86 -18.22 10.88
N LYS A 208 -1.35 -17.56 11.93
CA LYS A 208 -1.63 -18.25 13.20
C LYS A 208 -2.72 -19.31 13.01
N GLU A 209 -3.68 -19.04 12.13
CA GLU A 209 -4.74 -19.97 11.75
C GLU A 209 -4.22 -21.22 11.04
N GLU A 210 -3.38 -21.03 10.02
CA GLU A 210 -2.75 -22.14 9.29
C GLU A 210 -1.87 -22.98 10.23
N LEU A 211 -1.04 -22.33 11.05
CA LEU A 211 -0.18 -23.04 11.99
C LEU A 211 -1.00 -23.78 13.06
N ALA A 212 -2.07 -23.19 13.58
CA ALA A 212 -2.98 -23.85 14.50
C ALA A 212 -3.60 -25.12 13.88
N LYS A 213 -4.02 -25.04 12.61
CA LYS A 213 -4.55 -26.20 11.86
C LYS A 213 -3.49 -27.29 11.69
N TYR A 214 -2.27 -26.93 11.29
CA TYR A 214 -1.19 -27.89 11.09
C TYR A 214 -0.80 -28.59 12.40
N LEU A 215 -0.68 -27.82 13.48
CA LEU A 215 -0.26 -28.35 14.77
C LEU A 215 -1.38 -29.05 15.56
N GLY A 216 -2.63 -29.00 15.08
CA GLY A 216 -3.79 -29.48 15.83
C GLY A 216 -3.97 -28.76 17.17
N ARG A 217 -3.59 -27.47 17.23
CA ARG A 217 -3.66 -26.63 18.43
C ARG A 217 -4.67 -25.50 18.23
N SER A 218 -5.07 -24.88 19.33
CA SER A 218 -5.94 -23.71 19.28
C SER A 218 -5.17 -22.45 18.87
N LYS A 219 -5.82 -21.51 18.19
CA LYS A 219 -5.24 -20.18 17.88
C LYS A 219 -4.75 -19.46 19.14
N LYS A 220 -5.43 -19.67 20.29
CA LYS A 220 -5.06 -19.12 21.59
C LYS A 220 -3.74 -19.69 22.11
N THR A 221 -3.47 -20.98 21.88
CA THR A 221 -2.18 -21.59 22.23
C THR A 221 -1.03 -20.97 21.43
N ILE A 222 -1.22 -20.80 20.12
CA ILE A 222 -0.22 -20.12 19.28
C ILE A 222 -0.03 -18.67 19.73
N GLN A 223 -1.11 -17.98 20.09
CA GLN A 223 -1.03 -16.62 20.62
C GLN A 223 -0.27 -16.57 21.94
N ASN A 224 -0.49 -17.51 22.87
CA ASN A 224 0.26 -17.58 24.11
C ASN A 224 1.77 -17.75 23.87
N TRP A 225 2.18 -18.59 22.91
CA TRP A 225 3.59 -18.73 22.55
C TRP A 225 4.21 -17.45 21.99
N LEU A 226 3.43 -16.65 21.26
CA LEU A 226 3.85 -15.33 20.80
C LEU A 226 3.96 -14.33 21.96
N ASP A 227 2.98 -14.35 22.88
CA ASP A 227 2.93 -13.46 24.03
C ASP A 227 4.05 -13.77 25.04
N GLN A 228 4.41 -15.05 25.19
CA GLN A 228 5.55 -15.52 25.98
C GLN A 228 6.91 -15.28 25.27
N GLY A 229 6.89 -14.86 24.01
CA GLY A 229 8.11 -14.61 23.22
C GLY A 229 8.85 -15.88 22.76
N TRP A 230 8.27 -17.07 22.96
CA TRP A 230 8.84 -18.35 22.52
C TRP A 230 8.81 -18.47 20.99
N LEU A 231 7.72 -18.01 20.38
CA LEU A 231 7.56 -17.99 18.94
C LEU A 231 7.71 -16.57 18.42
N LYS A 232 8.51 -16.39 17.37
CA LYS A 232 8.66 -15.09 16.70
C LYS A 232 7.75 -15.05 15.47
N ALA A 233 7.14 -13.89 15.25
CA ALA A 233 6.34 -13.65 14.07
C ALA A 233 6.61 -12.27 13.48
N ARG A 234 6.54 -12.19 12.16
CA ARG A 234 6.75 -10.97 11.39
C ARG A 234 5.42 -10.33 11.04
N TYR A 235 5.36 -9.02 11.12
CA TYR A 235 4.14 -8.26 10.88
C TYR A 235 3.91 -7.99 9.38
N GLU A 236 2.73 -8.27 8.84
CA GLU A 236 2.34 -8.08 7.43
C GLU A 236 2.03 -6.60 7.08
N GLY A 237 1.93 -5.71 8.08
CA GLY A 237 1.87 -4.26 7.84
C GLY A 237 0.47 -3.63 7.84
N LYS A 238 -0.61 -4.40 8.08
CA LYS A 238 -1.98 -3.88 8.21
C LYS A 238 -2.42 -3.87 9.66
N ASN A 239 -2.77 -2.72 10.22
CA ASN A 239 -3.32 -2.62 11.59
C ASN A 239 -4.78 -3.12 11.62
N ARG A 240 -5.01 -4.36 11.19
CA ARG A 240 -6.30 -5.06 11.22
C ARG A 240 -6.29 -6.03 12.41
N LYS A 241 -7.49 -6.33 12.92
CA LYS A 241 -7.66 -7.26 14.05
C LYS A 241 -7.30 -8.71 13.70
N ASP A 242 -7.38 -9.06 12.41
CA ASP A 242 -7.22 -10.44 11.94
C ASP A 242 -5.80 -10.67 11.37
N ASP A 243 -5.17 -11.74 11.84
CA ASP A 243 -3.91 -12.38 11.40
C ASP A 243 -2.96 -11.52 10.58
N THR A 244 -2.36 -10.54 11.27
CA THR A 244 -1.28 -9.73 10.70
C THR A 244 0.11 -10.31 10.98
N LEU A 245 0.20 -11.44 11.67
CA LEU A 245 1.46 -12.06 12.05
C LEU A 245 1.69 -13.29 11.20
N ARG A 246 2.83 -13.34 10.52
CA ARG A 246 3.32 -14.50 9.79
C ARG A 246 4.52 -15.09 10.50
N ILE A 247 4.47 -16.40 10.70
CA ILE A 247 5.50 -17.18 11.36
C ILE A 247 6.29 -17.85 10.24
N THR A 248 7.58 -17.51 10.12
CA THR A 248 8.44 -18.12 9.11
C THR A 248 8.86 -19.52 9.56
N ASP A 249 9.23 -20.37 8.60
CA ASP A 249 9.69 -21.74 8.90
C ASP A 249 10.94 -21.72 9.80
N GLU A 250 11.82 -20.72 9.63
CA GLU A 250 13.01 -20.53 10.48
C GLU A 250 12.65 -20.13 11.92
N ASP A 251 11.65 -19.24 12.08
CA ASP A 251 11.18 -18.82 13.40
C ASP A 251 10.50 -20.00 14.13
N PHE A 252 9.73 -20.82 13.40
CA PHE A 252 9.15 -22.04 13.94
C PHE A 252 10.22 -23.08 14.30
N ARG A 253 11.22 -23.28 13.46
CA ARG A 253 12.35 -24.18 13.73
C ARG A 253 13.11 -23.78 14.99
N SER A 254 13.35 -22.48 15.17
CA SER A 254 13.98 -21.93 16.37
C SER A 254 13.15 -22.19 17.63
N PHE A 255 11.84 -21.97 17.54
CA PHE A 255 10.88 -22.29 18.61
C PHE A 255 10.91 -23.78 18.97
N TRP A 256 10.82 -24.66 17.97
CA TRP A 256 10.79 -26.10 18.20
C TRP A 256 12.08 -26.62 18.84
N LYS A 257 13.25 -26.07 18.48
CA LYS A 257 14.53 -26.44 19.13
C LYS A 257 14.56 -26.12 20.63
N GLN A 258 13.87 -25.07 21.06
CA GLN A 258 13.84 -24.63 22.45
C GLN A 258 12.70 -25.27 23.25
N HIS A 259 11.58 -25.57 22.57
CA HIS A 259 10.38 -26.15 23.19
C HIS A 259 9.81 -27.34 22.41
N PRO A 260 10.56 -28.45 22.20
CA PRO A 260 10.07 -29.59 21.42
C PRO A 260 8.76 -30.19 21.96
N TRP A 261 8.59 -30.20 23.30
CA TRP A 261 7.47 -30.82 24.00
C TRP A 261 6.12 -30.11 23.83
N GLU A 262 6.11 -28.86 23.34
CA GLU A 262 4.87 -28.13 23.10
C GLU A 262 4.18 -28.56 21.79
N VAL A 263 4.91 -29.24 20.91
CA VAL A 263 4.44 -29.73 19.61
C VAL A 263 4.39 -31.27 19.58
N PRO A 264 3.34 -31.89 20.16
CA PRO A 264 3.19 -33.34 20.14
C PRO A 264 2.81 -33.85 18.74
N PHE A 265 3.62 -34.76 18.20
CA PHE A 265 3.45 -35.34 16.86
C PHE A 265 2.08 -35.98 16.64
N TYR A 266 1.51 -36.64 17.66
CA TYR A 266 0.22 -37.31 17.56
C TYR A 266 -0.98 -36.35 17.40
N LYS A 267 -0.79 -35.05 17.65
CA LYS A 267 -1.83 -34.02 17.42
C LYS A 267 -1.70 -33.35 16.06
N LEU A 268 -0.59 -33.56 15.35
CA LEU A 268 -0.39 -32.96 14.03
C LEU A 268 -1.41 -33.53 13.06
N THR A 269 -1.97 -32.65 12.22
CA THR A 269 -2.76 -33.11 11.09
C THR A 269 -1.85 -33.76 10.04
N HIS A 270 -2.39 -34.59 9.15
CA HIS A 270 -1.60 -35.19 8.06
C HIS A 270 -0.89 -34.12 7.21
N GLU A 271 -1.59 -33.03 6.86
CA GLU A 271 -0.99 -31.87 6.18
C GLU A 271 0.13 -31.22 7.03
N GLY A 272 -0.11 -31.08 8.33
CA GLY A 272 0.86 -30.51 9.26
C GLY A 272 2.11 -31.38 9.47
N LEU A 273 1.97 -32.71 9.43
CA LEU A 273 3.10 -33.64 9.51
C LEU A 273 4.00 -33.54 8.28
N LEU A 274 3.40 -33.50 7.08
CA LEU A 274 4.16 -33.32 5.83
C LEU A 274 4.88 -31.98 5.81
N TRP A 275 4.19 -30.91 6.21
CA TRP A 275 4.82 -29.59 6.36
C TRP A 275 5.95 -29.63 7.40
N PHE A 276 5.73 -30.20 8.58
CA PHE A 276 6.75 -30.31 9.62
C PHE A 276 8.01 -31.03 9.12
N CYS A 277 7.85 -32.15 8.41
CA CYS A 277 8.96 -32.87 7.79
C CYS A 277 9.71 -32.03 6.76
N SER A 278 9.00 -31.20 5.98
CA SER A 278 9.63 -30.28 5.02
C SER A 278 10.46 -29.19 5.72
N VAL A 279 9.98 -28.63 6.83
CA VAL A 279 10.71 -27.62 7.62
C VAL A 279 11.91 -28.22 8.35
N MET A 280 11.83 -29.49 8.74
CA MET A 280 12.81 -30.17 9.58
C MET A 280 13.74 -31.12 8.82
N HIS A 281 13.74 -31.11 7.49
CA HIS A 281 14.50 -32.05 6.65
C HIS A 281 16.02 -32.08 6.95
N ASP A 282 16.56 -30.98 7.45
CA ASP A 282 17.98 -30.83 7.81
C ASP A 282 18.30 -31.20 9.27
N VAL A 283 17.32 -31.62 10.07
CA VAL A 283 17.52 -31.97 11.49
C VAL A 283 17.68 -33.49 11.63
N PRO A 284 18.84 -33.99 12.09
CA PRO A 284 19.05 -35.42 12.25
C PRO A 284 18.00 -36.05 13.19
N PRO A 285 17.44 -37.24 12.85
CA PRO A 285 16.43 -37.93 13.67
C PRO A 285 16.88 -38.24 15.11
N ALA A 286 18.18 -38.22 15.38
CA ALA A 286 18.72 -38.41 16.74
C ALA A 286 18.36 -37.27 17.71
N PHE A 287 17.98 -36.08 17.20
CA PHE A 287 17.57 -34.92 18.01
C PHE A 287 16.04 -34.82 18.18
N THR A 288 15.25 -35.74 17.60
CA THR A 288 13.79 -35.62 17.50
C THR A 288 13.01 -36.39 18.56
N PHE A 289 13.66 -37.00 19.55
CA PHE A 289 12.98 -37.83 20.55
C PHE A 289 13.34 -37.41 21.98
N GLY A 290 12.44 -36.65 22.60
CA GLY A 290 12.26 -36.69 24.05
C GLY A 290 11.11 -37.65 24.34
N ASP A 291 11.31 -38.57 25.29
CA ASP A 291 10.30 -39.57 25.68
C ASP A 291 8.99 -38.87 26.09
N PRO A 292 7.82 -39.23 25.50
CA PRO A 292 6.53 -38.68 25.87
C PRO A 292 6.16 -38.79 27.37
N LEU A 293 6.88 -39.60 28.14
CA LEU A 293 6.65 -39.84 29.56
C LEU A 293 7.42 -38.89 30.51
N ASP A 294 8.40 -38.12 30.03
CA ASP A 294 9.25 -37.26 30.89
C ASP A 294 8.51 -36.04 31.50
N ARG A 295 7.35 -35.67 30.95
CA ARG A 295 6.58 -34.50 31.42
C ARG A 295 5.95 -34.69 32.81
N LYS A 296 5.95 -35.91 33.37
CA LYS A 296 5.47 -36.12 34.75
C LYS A 296 6.46 -35.62 35.80
N HIS A 297 7.77 -35.75 35.58
CA HIS A 297 8.77 -35.41 36.60
C HIS A 297 8.91 -33.89 36.83
N GLY A 298 8.93 -33.07 35.78
CA GLY A 298 9.15 -31.62 35.92
C GLY A 298 8.00 -30.85 36.58
N ARG A 299 6.80 -31.44 36.72
CA ARG A 299 5.68 -30.81 37.44
C ARG A 299 5.56 -31.27 38.89
N GLU A 300 6.25 -32.36 39.24
CA GLU A 300 6.40 -32.87 40.60
C GLU A 300 7.58 -32.15 41.30
N GLU A 301 8.66 -31.85 40.58
CA GLU A 301 9.79 -31.04 41.11
C GLU A 301 9.43 -29.58 41.42
N GLU A 302 8.46 -28.97 40.72
CA GLU A 302 7.96 -27.61 41.03
C GLU A 302 6.95 -27.58 42.21
N GLN A 303 6.58 -28.74 42.75
CA GLN A 303 5.56 -28.88 43.81
C GLN A 303 6.11 -29.46 45.13
N GLU A 304 7.42 -29.65 45.27
CA GLU A 304 8.01 -29.82 46.61
C GLU A 304 8.06 -28.44 47.28
N PRO A 305 7.28 -28.20 48.34
CA PRO A 305 7.46 -26.99 49.12
C PRO A 305 8.79 -27.11 49.86
N ASP A 306 9.60 -26.05 49.80
CA ASP A 306 10.79 -25.87 50.63
C ASP A 306 10.39 -26.17 52.10
N GLU A 307 10.76 -27.35 52.61
CA GLU A 307 10.69 -27.64 54.04
C GLU A 307 11.70 -26.74 54.73
N GLU A 308 11.19 -25.59 55.16
CA GLU A 308 11.83 -24.61 56.02
C GLU A 308 12.34 -25.33 57.27
N PHE A 309 13.67 -25.40 57.37
CA PHE A 309 14.42 -25.81 58.55
C PHE A 309 13.86 -25.11 59.81
N LEU A 310 13.13 -25.87 60.63
CA LEU A 310 12.89 -25.53 62.03
C LEU A 310 13.94 -26.25 62.87
N ASP A 311 14.98 -25.52 63.29
CA ASP A 311 15.85 -25.97 64.38
C ASP A 311 15.31 -25.47 65.74
N PRO A 312 15.41 -26.29 66.81
CA PRO A 312 14.72 -26.09 68.10
C PRO A 312 15.32 -25.04 69.04
#